data_AF-A0A1V3WVC1-F1
#
_entry.id   AF-A0A1V3WVC1-F1
#
_cell.length_a   1.000
_cell.length_b   1.000
_cell.length_c   1.000
_cell.angle_alpha   90.00
_cell.angle_beta   90.00
_cell.angle_gamma   90.00
#
_symmetry.space_group_name_H-M   'P 1'
#
loop_
_entity.id
_entity.type
_entity.pdbx_description
1 polymer ?
#
loop_
_entity_poly.entity_id
_entity_poly.type
_entity_poly.pdbx_seq_one_letter_code
_entity_poly.pdbx_strand_id
1 'polypeptide(L)'
;MVLVVCVVLIAFGYAGLPFIPQGKTYDAYFTDAGGITPGNAVYVSGFKVGKVSEVSLAGDSAKITFSVDRKVVVGDQSLAAIRTDTILGERSISVTRPAAGMPPRFL
;
A
#
# COMPACT_ATOMS: atom_id res chain seq x y z
N MET A 1 12.48 8.99 34.19
CA MET A 1 13.32 8.54 33.06
C MET A 1 12.69 7.33 32.38
N VAL A 2 12.69 6.14 33.00
CA VAL A 2 12.12 4.90 32.42
C VAL A 2 10.63 5.02 32.07
N LEU A 3 9.82 5.60 32.96
CA LEU A 3 8.38 5.81 32.70
C LEU A 3 8.14 6.70 31.47
N VAL A 4 8.93 7.76 31.32
CA VAL A 4 8.83 8.69 30.17
C VAL A 4 9.27 8.00 28.88
N VAL A 5 10.34 7.20 28.93
CA VAL A 5 10.80 6.39 27.78
C VAL A 5 9.74 5.36 27.39
N CYS A 6 9.13 4.67 28.34
CA CYS A 6 8.03 3.74 28.06
C CYS A 6 6.83 4.45 27.44
N VAL A 7 6.42 5.59 27.98
CA VAL A 7 5.31 6.39 27.42
C VAL A 7 5.64 6.91 26.01
N VAL A 8 6.88 7.30 25.75
CA VAL A 8 7.32 7.76 24.42
C VAL A 8 7.42 6.62 23.43
N LEU A 9 7.94 5.44 23.81
CA LEU A 9 7.96 4.25 22.96
C LEU A 9 6.56 3.75 22.65
N ILE A 10 5.68 3.80 23.65
CA ILE A 10 4.27 3.50 23.49
C ILE A 10 3.65 4.55 22.54
N ALA A 11 3.89 5.86 22.72
CA ALA A 11 3.35 6.94 21.88
C ALA A 11 3.90 6.96 20.43
N PHE A 12 5.17 6.63 20.24
CA PHE A 12 5.76 6.42 18.91
C PHE A 12 5.30 5.09 18.30
N GLY A 13 5.11 4.06 19.12
CA GLY A 13 4.39 2.84 18.76
C GLY A 13 2.91 3.11 18.44
N TYR A 14 2.32 4.17 19.02
CA TYR A 14 0.95 4.60 18.75
C TYR A 14 0.82 5.21 17.35
N ALA A 15 1.89 5.81 16.81
CA ALA A 15 1.95 6.20 15.39
C ALA A 15 1.89 4.98 14.43
N GLY A 16 2.08 3.77 14.98
CA GLY A 16 1.88 2.47 14.33
C GLY A 16 0.84 1.59 15.03
N LEU A 17 -0.19 2.15 15.69
CA LEU A 17 -1.26 1.33 16.26
C LEU A 17 -1.92 0.46 15.16
N PRO A 18 -1.86 -0.88 15.26
CA PRO A 18 -2.55 -1.78 14.32
C PRO A 18 -4.07 -1.83 14.52
N PHE A 19 -4.62 -1.10 15.51
CA PHE A 19 -6.02 -1.24 15.96
C PHE A 19 -6.97 -0.12 15.51
N ILE A 20 -6.49 0.95 14.86
CA ILE A 20 -7.36 1.90 14.15
C ILE A 20 -7.12 1.75 12.65
N PRO A 21 -7.88 0.87 11.95
CA PRO A 21 -7.88 0.89 10.51
C PRO A 21 -8.60 2.18 10.06
N GLN A 22 -7.86 3.24 9.75
CA GLN A 22 -8.42 4.41 9.06
C GLN A 22 -8.81 4.10 7.61
N GLY A 23 -8.66 2.84 7.18
CA GLY A 23 -8.98 2.37 5.85
C GLY A 23 -9.29 0.88 5.81
N LYS A 24 -9.70 0.37 4.65
CA LYS A 24 -9.71 -1.06 4.34
C LYS A 24 -8.30 -1.48 3.95
N THR A 25 -7.84 -2.60 4.52
CA THR A 25 -6.56 -3.21 4.16
C THR A 25 -6.74 -4.13 2.97
N TYR A 26 -5.81 -4.07 2.02
CA TYR A 26 -5.74 -4.92 0.86
C TYR A 26 -4.33 -5.48 0.70
N ASP A 27 -4.27 -6.70 0.17
CA ASP A 27 -3.01 -7.40 -0.14
C ASP A 27 -2.88 -7.50 -1.66
N ALA A 28 -1.74 -7.08 -2.19
CA ALA A 28 -1.38 -7.28 -3.59
C ALA A 28 -0.09 -8.09 -3.70
N TYR A 29 -0.07 -9.02 -4.65
CA TYR A 29 1.06 -9.89 -4.92
C TYR A 29 1.74 -9.42 -6.21
N PHE A 30 3.05 -9.20 -6.13
CA PHE A 30 3.89 -8.78 -7.24
C PHE A 30 5.03 -9.75 -7.41
N THR A 31 5.50 -9.94 -8.64
CA THR A 31 6.71 -10.73 -8.92
C THR A 31 7.97 -10.04 -8.38
N ASP A 32 7.97 -8.70 -8.30
CA ASP A 32 9.02 -7.90 -7.70
C ASP A 32 8.43 -6.68 -6.99
N ALA A 33 8.96 -6.34 -5.82
CA ALA A 33 8.60 -5.14 -5.05
C ALA A 33 9.77 -4.15 -4.93
N GLY A 34 10.78 -4.28 -5.79
CA GLY A 34 11.99 -3.46 -5.75
C GLY A 34 11.69 -1.97 -5.69
N GLY A 35 12.07 -1.32 -4.59
CA GLY A 35 11.90 0.12 -4.36
C GLY A 35 10.54 0.54 -3.81
N ILE A 36 9.65 -0.39 -3.43
CA ILE A 36 8.49 -0.10 -2.60
C ILE A 36 8.87 -0.27 -1.12
N THR A 37 8.55 0.74 -0.32
CA THR A 37 8.78 0.73 1.13
C THR A 37 7.50 1.03 1.90
N PRO A 38 7.38 0.58 3.16
CA PRO A 38 6.31 1.03 4.04
C PRO A 38 6.26 2.56 4.08
N GLY A 39 5.06 3.12 3.85
CA GLY A 39 4.83 4.56 3.74
C GLY A 39 4.64 5.08 2.31
N ASN A 40 5.01 4.31 1.27
CA ASN A 40 4.79 4.73 -0.12
C ASN A 40 3.30 5.01 -0.37
N ALA A 41 3.03 6.03 -1.19
CA ALA A 41 1.66 6.42 -1.50
C ALA A 41 0.99 5.38 -2.41
N VAL A 42 -0.30 5.14 -2.13
CA VAL A 42 -1.16 4.33 -2.98
C VAL A 42 -2.16 5.23 -3.67
N TYR A 43 -2.20 5.12 -5.00
CA TYR A 43 -3.07 5.89 -5.86
C TYR A 43 -4.14 4.97 -6.44
N VAL A 44 -5.40 5.37 -6.40
CA VAL A 44 -6.48 4.73 -7.17
C VAL A 44 -6.94 5.72 -8.23
N SER A 45 -6.89 5.32 -9.50
CA SER A 45 -7.30 6.18 -10.62
C SER A 45 -6.63 7.57 -10.60
N GLY A 46 -5.37 7.65 -10.15
CA GLY A 46 -4.59 8.89 -10.06
C GLY A 46 -4.80 9.73 -8.79
N PHE A 47 -5.73 9.35 -7.90
CA PHE A 47 -5.93 10.02 -6.62
C PHE A 47 -5.22 9.27 -5.50
N LYS A 48 -4.53 9.98 -4.61
CA LYS A 48 -3.94 9.37 -3.42
C LYS A 48 -5.07 8.93 -2.48
N VAL A 49 -5.16 7.63 -2.24
CA VAL A 49 -6.23 7.04 -1.42
C VAL A 49 -5.71 6.31 -0.19
N GLY A 50 -4.39 6.14 -0.10
CA GLY A 50 -3.81 5.21 0.84
C GLY A 50 -2.30 5.27 0.95
N LYS A 51 -1.77 4.32 1.73
CA LYS A 51 -0.34 4.12 1.94
C LYS A 51 -0.01 2.64 2.10
N VAL A 52 1.21 2.27 1.71
CA VAL A 52 1.77 0.94 1.97
C VAL A 52 2.01 0.80 3.46
N SER A 53 1.47 -0.26 4.05
CA SER A 53 1.65 -0.59 5.46
C SER A 53 2.85 -1.51 5.64
N GLU A 54 3.00 -2.50 4.77
CA GLU A 54 4.03 -3.55 4.91
C GLU A 54 4.41 -4.11 3.54
N VAL A 55 5.68 -4.54 3.43
CA VAL A 55 6.20 -5.29 2.30
C VAL A 55 6.84 -6.55 2.86
N SER A 56 6.36 -7.71 2.41
CA SER A 56 6.80 -9.02 2.88
C SER A 56 7.07 -9.94 1.71
N LEU A 57 7.96 -10.90 1.88
CA LEU A 57 8.20 -11.94 0.88
C LEU A 57 7.25 -13.12 1.13
N ALA A 58 6.52 -13.52 0.10
CA ALA A 58 5.59 -14.65 0.09
C ALA A 58 6.04 -15.65 -0.98
N GLY A 59 7.04 -16.47 -0.65
CA GLY A 59 7.67 -17.40 -1.60
C GLY A 59 8.46 -16.66 -2.68
N ASP A 60 8.13 -16.91 -3.94
CA ASP A 60 8.73 -16.24 -5.11
C ASP A 60 8.03 -14.92 -5.47
N SER A 61 7.09 -14.44 -4.64
CA SER A 61 6.34 -13.21 -4.87
C SER A 61 6.46 -12.27 -3.69
N ALA A 62 6.50 -10.98 -3.95
CA ALA A 62 6.41 -9.95 -2.92
C ALA A 62 4.93 -9.66 -2.61
N LYS A 63 4.55 -9.84 -1.34
CA LYS A 63 3.24 -9.46 -0.82
C LYS A 63 3.33 -8.06 -0.23
N ILE A 64 2.56 -7.14 -0.80
CA ILE A 64 2.47 -5.76 -0.34
C ILE A 64 1.10 -5.53 0.30
N THR A 65 1.12 -5.18 1.58
CA THR A 65 -0.05 -4.85 2.38
C THR A 65 -0.24 -3.34 2.36
N PHE A 66 -1.40 -2.86 1.94
CA PHE A 66 -1.69 -1.42 1.88
C PHE A 66 -3.08 -1.08 2.40
N SER A 67 -3.22 0.13 2.93
CA SER A 67 -4.48 0.63 3.48
C SER A 67 -5.09 1.67 2.55
N VAL A 68 -6.38 1.57 2.28
CA VAL A 68 -7.16 2.50 1.43
C VAL A 68 -8.31 3.10 2.22
N ASP A 69 -8.56 4.40 2.09
CA ASP A 69 -9.69 5.08 2.76
C ASP A 69 -11.03 4.35 2.52
N ARG A 70 -11.86 4.21 3.56
CA ARG A 70 -13.15 3.52 3.52
C ARG A 70 -14.14 4.15 2.54
N LYS A 71 -13.95 5.41 2.17
CA LYS A 71 -14.78 6.12 1.17
C LYS A 71 -14.49 5.67 -0.26
N VAL A 72 -13.39 4.96 -0.50
CA VAL A 72 -12.96 4.51 -1.82
C VAL A 72 -13.30 3.03 -1.98
N VAL A 73 -14.18 2.73 -2.94
CA VAL A 73 -14.50 1.35 -3.32
C VAL A 73 -13.48 0.86 -4.33
N VAL A 74 -12.60 -0.03 -3.89
CA VAL A 74 -11.72 -0.82 -4.75
C VAL A 74 -12.49 -2.09 -5.10
N GLY A 75 -12.77 -2.29 -6.39
CA GLY A 75 -13.48 -3.49 -6.85
C GLY A 75 -12.53 -4.68 -6.98
N ASP A 76 -13.05 -5.91 -6.89
CA ASP A 76 -12.25 -7.15 -6.89
C ASP A 76 -11.44 -7.39 -8.18
N GLN A 77 -11.77 -6.68 -9.26
CA GLN A 77 -11.04 -6.75 -10.53
C GLN A 77 -9.95 -5.67 -10.67
N SER A 78 -9.71 -4.87 -9.62
CA SER A 78 -8.72 -3.78 -9.69
C SER A 78 -7.30 -4.32 -9.82
N LEU A 79 -6.55 -3.78 -10.78
CA LEU A 79 -5.16 -4.16 -11.04
C LEU A 79 -4.24 -3.16 -10.35
N ALA A 80 -3.32 -3.67 -9.53
CA ALA A 80 -2.26 -2.88 -8.92
C ALA A 80 -0.98 -3.00 -9.74
N ALA A 81 -0.33 -1.88 -10.02
CA ALA A 81 0.93 -1.81 -10.76
C ALA A 81 1.89 -0.83 -10.08
N ILE A 82 3.15 -1.23 -9.95
CA ILE A 82 4.22 -0.36 -9.43
C ILE A 82 4.62 0.61 -10.54
N ARG A 83 4.55 1.91 -10.27
CA ARG A 83 5.03 2.98 -11.17
C ARG A 83 6.11 3.79 -10.49
N THR A 84 6.96 4.40 -11.29
CA THR A 84 7.93 5.39 -10.83
C THR A 84 7.32 6.77 -11.01
N ASP A 85 7.05 7.48 -9.92
CA ASP A 85 6.35 8.77 -9.93
C ASP A 85 7.32 9.96 -10.01
N THR A 86 8.59 9.79 -9.61
CA THR A 86 9.55 10.91 -9.56
C THR A 86 10.81 10.65 -10.37
N ILE A 87 11.48 11.73 -10.77
CA ILE A 87 12.77 11.70 -11.47
C ILE A 87 13.87 11.08 -10.56
N LEU A 88 13.67 11.11 -9.24
CA LEU A 88 14.55 10.46 -8.27
C LEU A 88 14.30 8.94 -8.14
N GLY A 89 13.36 8.39 -8.89
CA GLY A 89 13.07 6.96 -8.85
C GLY A 89 12.12 6.53 -7.73
N GLU A 90 11.42 7.47 -7.08
CA GLU A 90 10.43 7.13 -6.06
C GLU A 90 9.30 6.32 -6.70
N ARG A 91 8.94 5.20 -6.06
CA ARG A 91 7.96 4.25 -6.60
C ARG A 91 6.65 4.35 -5.85
N SER A 92 5.55 4.22 -6.55
CA SER A 92 4.21 4.22 -5.98
C SER A 92 3.41 3.03 -6.48
N ILE A 93 2.35 2.70 -5.74
CA ILE A 93 1.39 1.71 -6.19
C ILE A 93 0.23 2.44 -6.84
N SER A 94 0.02 2.17 -8.12
CA SER A 94 -1.13 2.64 -8.87
C SER A 94 -2.14 1.49 -9.00
N VAL A 95 -3.33 1.70 -8.48
CA VAL A 95 -4.47 0.79 -8.59
C VAL A 95 -5.41 1.34 -9.64
N THR A 96 -5.60 0.61 -10.73
CA THR A 96 -6.60 0.93 -11.73
C THR A 96 -7.78 -0.02 -11.60
N ARG A 97 -8.99 0.53 -11.61
CA ARG A 97 -10.15 -0.28 -11.92
C ARG A 97 -10.03 -0.73 -13.38
N PRO A 98 -10.40 -1.97 -13.72
CA PRO A 98 -10.52 -2.32 -15.12
C PRO A 98 -11.60 -1.43 -15.72
N ALA A 99 -11.27 -0.77 -16.83
CA ALA A 99 -12.29 -0.14 -17.63
C ALA A 99 -13.32 -1.24 -17.97
N ALA A 100 -14.60 -0.98 -17.72
CA ALA A 100 -15.66 -1.88 -18.14
C ALA A 100 -15.49 -2.11 -19.66
N GLY A 101 -14.93 -3.27 -20.04
CA GLY A 101 -14.65 -3.64 -21.43
C GLY A 101 -13.20 -3.95 -21.82
N MET A 102 -12.19 -3.91 -20.94
CA MET A 102 -10.82 -4.32 -21.33
C MET A 102 -10.53 -5.78 -20.95
N PRO A 103 -10.24 -6.69 -21.91
CA PRO A 103 -9.82 -8.05 -21.59
C PRO A 103 -8.42 -8.06 -20.93
N PRO A 104 -8.14 -9.02 -20.02
CA PRO A 104 -6.85 -9.11 -19.34
C PRO A 104 -5.74 -9.39 -20.35
N ARG A 105 -4.79 -8.46 -20.49
CA ARG A 105 -3.55 -8.69 -21.25
C ARG A 105 -2.50 -9.24 -20.31
N PHE A 106 -2.31 -10.56 -20.35
CA PHE A 106 -1.08 -11.20 -19.89
C PHE A 106 -0.01 -10.94 -20.96
N LEU A 107 1.05 -10.22 -20.58
CA LEU A 107 2.33 -10.13 -21.31
C LEU A 107 3.44 -10.27 -20.28
#